data_AF-A0A4R7FLH5-F1
#
_entry.id   AF-A0A4R7FLH5-F1
#
_cell.length_a   1.000
_cell.length_b   1.000
_cell.length_c   1.000
_cell.angle_alpha   90.00
_cell.angle_beta   90.00
_cell.angle_gamma   90.00
#
_symmetry.space_group_name_H-M   'P 1'
#
loop_
_entity.id
_entity.type
_entity.pdbx_description
1 polymer ?
#
loop_
_entity_poly.entity_id
_entity_poly.type
_entity_poly.pdbx_seq_one_letter_code
_entity_poly.pdbx_strand_id
1 'polypeptide(L)'
;MTIPSEDAFARIEHERDRSSSRPLGDLRRAEGERRLEGFEVWLTAGETLAEKAIAAIDTGDEERAERLARRIIALPVIDESTPSGLMAVSVLLMNEIVDPSFEGGEGRGFLDLPLRLLPTLDEPAADALRYALAAITAYELPAAVRDRIRAVTLPERRFDPPFAGVSDEQLPAAVIAALRLVLRLRAED
;
A
#
# COMPACT_ATOMS: atom_id res chain seq x y z
N MET A 1 -4.10 -7.71 45.29
CA MET A 1 -3.27 -7.45 44.10
C MET A 1 -1.87 -7.24 44.62
N THR A 2 -1.02 -8.28 44.54
CA THR A 2 0.29 -8.28 45.20
C THR A 2 1.32 -7.81 44.17
N ILE A 3 2.00 -6.69 44.46
CA ILE A 3 3.05 -6.16 43.60
C ILE A 3 4.22 -7.17 43.63
N PRO A 4 4.78 -7.59 42.48
CA PRO A 4 5.91 -8.52 42.46
C PRO A 4 7.10 -7.90 43.21
N SER A 5 7.80 -8.69 44.02
CA SER A 5 9.01 -8.24 44.71
C SER A 5 10.11 -7.88 43.71
N GLU A 6 11.06 -7.00 44.09
CA GLU A 6 12.22 -6.63 43.25
C GLU A 6 12.99 -7.86 42.70
N ASP A 7 13.06 -8.95 43.48
CA ASP A 7 13.64 -10.24 43.06
C ASP A 7 12.91 -10.94 41.89
N ALA A 8 11.65 -10.61 41.66
CA ALA A 8 10.87 -11.12 40.54
C ALA A 8 11.17 -10.32 39.27
N PHE A 9 11.36 -9.00 39.38
CA PHE A 9 11.79 -8.15 38.27
C PHE A 9 13.21 -8.47 37.83
N ALA A 10 14.14 -8.65 38.78
CA ALA A 10 15.52 -9.06 38.48
C ALA A 10 15.58 -10.45 37.79
N ARG A 11 14.70 -11.38 38.16
CA ARG A 11 14.60 -12.69 37.48
C ARG A 11 14.07 -12.59 36.07
N ILE A 12 13.04 -11.76 35.84
CA ILE A 12 12.48 -11.52 34.50
C ILE A 12 13.52 -10.82 33.60
N GLU A 13 14.26 -9.86 34.12
CA GLU A 13 15.32 -9.15 33.40
C GLU A 13 16.49 -10.10 33.05
N HIS A 14 16.90 -10.95 34.00
CA HIS A 14 17.94 -11.95 33.77
C HIS A 14 17.51 -13.08 32.82
N GLU A 15 16.23 -13.46 32.80
CA GLU A 15 15.66 -14.37 31.79
C GLU A 15 15.55 -13.73 30.41
N ARG A 16 15.23 -12.43 30.34
CA ARG A 16 15.17 -11.66 29.10
C ARG A 16 16.57 -11.48 28.49
N ASP A 17 17.60 -11.24 29.29
CA ASP A 17 19.00 -11.20 28.87
C ASP A 17 19.56 -12.59 28.49
N ARG A 18 19.08 -13.66 29.12
CA ARG A 18 19.37 -15.04 28.68
C ARG A 18 18.64 -15.44 27.40
N SER A 19 17.48 -14.83 27.12
CA SER A 19 16.71 -15.09 25.90
C SER A 19 17.21 -14.26 24.72
N SER A 20 17.78 -13.08 24.95
CA SER A 20 18.42 -12.25 23.92
C SER A 20 19.78 -12.79 23.48
N SER A 21 20.42 -13.64 24.30
CA SER A 21 21.71 -14.30 24.04
C SER A 21 21.60 -15.72 23.46
N ARG A 22 20.41 -16.14 23.01
CA ARG A 22 20.22 -17.43 22.31
C ARG A 22 20.34 -17.26 20.79
N PRO A 23 21.05 -18.15 20.07
CA PRO A 23 21.26 -18.09 18.61
C PRO A 23 19.97 -18.15 17.75
N LEU A 24 18.81 -18.42 18.37
CA LEU A 24 17.50 -18.35 17.71
C LEU A 24 17.04 -16.90 17.44
N GLY A 25 17.52 -15.93 18.22
CA GLY A 25 17.21 -14.51 18.01
C GLY A 25 17.92 -13.95 16.78
N ASP A 26 19.20 -14.30 16.60
CA ASP A 26 20.00 -13.83 15.47
C ASP A 26 19.60 -14.52 14.16
N LEU A 27 19.24 -15.81 14.20
CA LEU A 27 18.70 -16.50 13.02
C LEU A 27 17.35 -15.91 12.57
N ARG A 28 16.44 -15.64 13.50
CA ARG A 28 15.15 -14.98 13.19
C ARG A 28 15.34 -13.55 12.70
N ARG A 29 16.31 -12.81 13.26
CA ARG A 29 16.65 -11.46 12.81
C ARG A 29 17.23 -11.48 11.40
N ALA A 30 18.24 -12.33 11.13
CA ALA A 30 18.85 -12.47 9.81
C ALA A 30 17.89 -13.04 8.75
N GLU A 31 16.90 -13.83 9.16
CA GLU A 31 15.81 -14.27 8.28
C GLU A 31 14.82 -13.13 8.00
N GLY A 32 14.46 -12.34 9.01
CA GLY A 32 13.65 -11.14 8.85
C GLY A 32 14.31 -10.09 7.96
N GLU A 33 15.60 -9.81 8.17
CA GLU A 33 16.41 -8.90 7.36
C GLU A 33 16.46 -9.34 5.89
N ARG A 34 16.73 -10.63 5.61
CA ARG A 34 16.73 -11.15 4.23
C ARG A 34 15.35 -11.09 3.57
N ARG A 35 14.26 -11.26 4.33
CA ARG A 35 12.90 -11.09 3.81
C ARG A 35 12.61 -9.63 3.47
N LEU A 36 13.04 -8.70 4.33
CA LEU A 36 12.90 -7.25 4.11
C LEU A 36 13.73 -6.80 2.91
N GLU A 37 14.98 -7.23 2.79
CA GLU A 37 15.83 -6.93 1.62
C GLU A 37 15.19 -7.43 0.31
N GLY A 38 14.68 -8.67 0.30
CA GLY A 38 13.94 -9.20 -0.84
C GLY A 38 12.69 -8.38 -1.15
N PHE A 39 11.99 -7.91 -0.11
CA PHE A 39 10.81 -7.07 -0.25
C PHE A 39 11.11 -5.71 -0.87
N GLU A 40 12.11 -4.99 -0.37
CA GLU A 40 12.51 -3.70 -0.90
C GLU A 40 12.93 -3.79 -2.37
N VAL A 41 13.66 -4.83 -2.74
CA VAL A 41 14.09 -5.07 -4.13
C VAL A 41 12.89 -5.24 -5.06
N TRP A 42 11.92 -6.10 -4.71
CA TRP A 42 10.77 -6.35 -5.58
C TRP A 42 9.76 -5.21 -5.57
N LEU A 43 9.61 -4.50 -4.45
CA LEU A 43 8.81 -3.28 -4.38
C LEU A 43 9.38 -2.22 -5.33
N THR A 44 10.69 -1.96 -5.26
CA THR A 44 11.39 -1.00 -6.15
C THR A 44 11.25 -1.40 -7.62
N ALA A 45 11.35 -2.70 -7.92
CA ALA A 45 11.15 -3.21 -9.28
C ALA A 45 9.71 -2.99 -9.77
N GLY A 46 8.73 -3.21 -8.90
CA GLY A 46 7.32 -2.95 -9.15
C GLY A 46 7.03 -1.48 -9.43
N GLU A 47 7.55 -0.57 -8.59
CA GLU A 47 7.45 0.88 -8.79
C GLU A 47 8.07 1.31 -10.12
N THR A 48 9.28 0.82 -10.42
CA THR A 48 9.94 1.09 -11.70
C THR A 48 9.12 0.64 -12.91
N LEU A 49 8.45 -0.51 -12.80
CA LEU A 49 7.57 -1.01 -13.86
C LEU A 49 6.28 -0.18 -13.95
N ALA A 50 5.71 0.21 -12.82
CA ALA A 50 4.53 1.07 -12.74
C ALA A 50 4.79 2.45 -13.38
N GLU A 51 5.90 3.10 -13.06
CA GLU A 51 6.29 4.37 -13.68
C GLU A 51 6.46 4.26 -15.20
N LYS A 52 7.09 3.18 -15.68
CA LYS A 52 7.21 2.92 -17.12
C LYS A 52 5.85 2.68 -17.78
N ALA A 53 4.92 2.05 -17.06
CA ALA A 53 3.57 1.79 -17.56
C ALA A 53 2.76 3.09 -17.61
N ILE A 54 2.88 3.95 -16.60
CA ILE A 54 2.30 5.30 -16.59
C ILE A 54 2.81 6.12 -17.79
N ALA A 55 4.12 6.13 -18.03
CA ALA A 55 4.69 6.82 -19.18
C ALA A 55 4.16 6.26 -20.52
N ALA A 56 3.97 4.94 -20.63
CA ALA A 56 3.37 4.33 -21.81
C ALA A 56 1.90 4.76 -21.99
N ILE A 57 1.11 4.75 -20.91
CA ILE A 57 -0.28 5.24 -20.89
C ILE A 57 -0.37 6.69 -21.34
N ASP A 58 0.49 7.56 -20.82
CA ASP A 58 0.52 9.00 -21.14
C ASP A 58 0.80 9.24 -22.64
N THR A 59 1.69 8.44 -23.22
CA THR A 59 2.00 8.49 -24.67
C THR A 59 0.99 7.76 -25.57
N GLY A 60 -0.04 7.12 -25.01
CA GLY A 60 -1.02 6.33 -25.74
C GLY A 60 -0.52 4.95 -26.25
N ASP A 61 0.63 4.47 -25.78
CA ASP A 61 1.18 3.16 -26.12
C ASP A 61 0.52 2.05 -25.27
N GLU A 62 -0.74 1.72 -25.60
CA GLU A 62 -1.56 0.77 -24.85
C GLU A 62 -0.96 -0.65 -24.80
N GLU A 63 -0.38 -1.12 -25.91
CA GLU A 63 0.23 -2.44 -25.98
C GLU A 63 1.43 -2.55 -25.02
N ARG A 64 2.26 -1.51 -24.95
CA ARG A 64 3.37 -1.46 -24.00
C ARG A 64 2.90 -1.35 -22.56
N ALA A 65 1.87 -0.54 -22.30
CA ALA A 65 1.28 -0.45 -20.97
C ALA A 65 0.77 -1.82 -20.49
N GLU A 66 0.08 -2.57 -21.36
CA GLU A 66 -0.41 -3.91 -21.03
C GLU A 66 0.72 -4.90 -20.77
N ARG A 67 1.77 -4.92 -21.59
CA ARG A 67 2.95 -5.78 -21.35
C ARG A 67 3.62 -5.45 -20.01
N LEU A 68 3.69 -4.17 -19.63
CA LEU A 68 4.25 -3.77 -18.34
C LEU A 68 3.35 -4.16 -17.18
N ALA A 69 2.03 -3.98 -17.29
CA ALA A 69 1.06 -4.43 -16.29
C ALA A 69 1.17 -5.94 -16.04
N ARG A 70 1.28 -6.75 -17.10
CA ARG A 70 1.51 -8.20 -16.99
C ARG A 70 2.83 -8.53 -16.28
N ARG A 71 3.88 -7.74 -16.48
CA ARG A 71 5.16 -7.91 -15.79
C ARG A 71 5.08 -7.53 -14.31
N ILE A 72 4.31 -6.51 -13.96
CA ILE A 72 4.03 -6.14 -12.57
C ILE A 72 3.35 -7.31 -11.86
N ILE A 73 2.31 -7.88 -12.46
CA ILE A 73 1.57 -9.03 -11.92
C ILE A 73 2.47 -10.26 -11.75
N ALA A 74 3.42 -10.46 -12.67
CA ALA A 74 4.34 -11.59 -12.64
C ALA A 74 5.52 -11.43 -11.65
N LEU A 75 5.60 -10.33 -10.90
CA LEU A 75 6.63 -10.18 -9.87
C LEU A 75 6.43 -11.20 -8.74
N PRO A 76 7.51 -11.62 -8.05
CA PRO A 76 7.43 -12.65 -7.03
C PRO A 76 6.46 -12.30 -5.89
N VAL A 77 5.76 -13.32 -5.39
CA VAL A 77 5.05 -13.25 -4.12
C VAL A 77 6.06 -13.40 -2.99
N ILE A 78 6.09 -12.45 -2.08
CA ILE A 78 6.93 -12.47 -0.87
C ILE A 78 6.10 -13.06 0.26
N ASP A 79 6.76 -13.66 1.26
CA ASP A 79 6.13 -14.21 2.48
C ASP A 79 4.93 -15.14 2.24
N GLU A 80 4.90 -15.81 1.09
CA GLU A 80 3.84 -16.73 0.63
C GLU A 80 2.49 -16.06 0.34
N SER A 81 2.34 -14.75 0.60
CA SER A 81 1.05 -14.08 0.50
C SER A 81 1.06 -12.69 -0.11
N THR A 82 2.22 -12.02 -0.17
CA THR A 82 2.31 -10.62 -0.60
C THR A 82 2.70 -10.51 -2.08
N PRO A 83 1.75 -10.19 -3.00
CA PRO A 83 2.06 -9.96 -4.41
C PRO A 83 2.79 -8.63 -4.57
N SER A 84 4.12 -8.67 -4.62
CA SER A 84 5.00 -7.49 -4.57
C SER A 84 4.66 -6.43 -5.63
N GLY A 85 4.34 -6.84 -6.85
CA GLY A 85 3.98 -5.90 -7.92
C GLY A 85 2.66 -5.17 -7.67
N LEU A 86 1.63 -5.88 -7.19
CA LEU A 86 0.34 -5.24 -6.85
C LEU A 86 0.49 -4.33 -5.62
N MET A 87 1.33 -4.75 -4.66
CA MET A 87 1.70 -3.90 -3.52
C MET A 87 2.38 -2.61 -3.98
N ALA A 88 3.33 -2.68 -4.92
CA ALA A 88 4.00 -1.51 -5.46
C ALA A 88 3.02 -0.51 -6.11
N VAL A 89 2.05 -0.99 -6.89
CA VAL A 89 0.99 -0.14 -7.46
C VAL A 89 0.14 0.51 -6.37
N SER A 90 -0.16 -0.23 -5.31
CA SER A 90 -0.96 0.26 -4.18
C SER A 90 -0.21 1.32 -3.37
N VAL A 91 1.08 1.11 -3.11
CA VAL A 91 1.98 2.07 -2.45
C VAL A 91 2.10 3.33 -3.29
N LEU A 92 2.30 3.20 -4.60
CA LEU A 92 2.37 4.33 -5.50
C LEU A 92 1.10 5.19 -5.42
N LEU A 93 -0.08 4.58 -5.55
CA LEU A 93 -1.35 5.29 -5.43
C LEU A 93 -1.53 5.94 -4.05
N MET A 94 -1.11 5.25 -2.98
CA MET A 94 -1.13 5.81 -1.63
C MET A 94 -0.27 7.07 -1.53
N ASN A 95 0.95 7.06 -2.06
CA ASN A 95 1.86 8.21 -2.03
C ASN A 95 1.25 9.43 -2.75
N GLU A 96 0.60 9.23 -3.90
CA GLU A 96 -0.09 10.35 -4.60
C GLU A 96 -1.25 10.96 -3.81
N ILE A 97 -1.84 10.22 -2.86
CA ILE A 97 -2.90 10.76 -1.99
C ILE A 97 -2.30 11.33 -0.69
N VAL A 98 -1.24 10.72 -0.18
CA VAL A 98 -0.66 10.99 1.14
C VAL A 98 0.40 12.08 1.10
N ASP A 99 1.34 12.07 0.16
CA ASP A 99 2.47 13.00 0.12
C ASP A 99 1.99 14.47 0.06
N PRO A 100 1.00 14.83 -0.79
CA PRO A 100 0.42 16.17 -0.77
C PRO A 100 -0.24 16.54 0.57
N SER A 101 -0.73 15.54 1.33
CA SER A 101 -1.45 15.75 2.59
C SER A 101 -0.54 16.21 3.74
N PHE A 102 0.78 16.01 3.66
CA PHE A 102 1.73 16.33 4.74
C PHE A 102 2.56 17.60 4.49
N GLU A 103 2.75 18.02 3.23
CA GLU A 103 3.57 19.21 2.90
C GLU A 103 2.77 20.54 2.91
N GLY A 104 1.44 20.51 2.81
CA GLY A 104 0.58 21.68 2.56
C GLY A 104 0.00 22.44 3.76
N GLY A 105 0.25 22.05 5.01
CA GLY A 105 -0.11 22.82 6.23
C GLY A 105 -1.61 22.93 6.59
N GLU A 106 -2.55 22.70 5.68
CA GLU A 106 -3.98 22.62 5.97
C GLU A 106 -4.63 21.53 5.10
N GLY A 107 -5.12 20.44 5.71
CA GLY A 107 -5.79 19.32 5.01
C GLY A 107 -7.13 19.65 4.31
N ARG A 108 -7.36 20.91 3.92
CA ARG A 108 -8.52 21.38 3.13
C ARG A 108 -8.10 21.50 1.67
N GLY A 109 -8.53 20.54 0.84
CA GLY A 109 -8.28 20.52 -0.61
C GLY A 109 -7.77 19.18 -1.12
N PHE A 110 -6.97 18.47 -0.31
CA PHE A 110 -6.20 17.30 -0.76
C PHE A 110 -7.03 16.03 -1.01
N LEU A 111 -8.14 15.85 -0.30
CA LEU A 111 -9.10 14.80 -0.64
C LEU A 111 -10.11 15.23 -1.69
N ASP A 112 -10.17 16.52 -2.06
CA ASP A 112 -11.21 17.01 -2.96
C ASP A 112 -11.01 16.45 -4.36
N LEU A 113 -9.76 16.39 -4.84
CA LEU A 113 -9.45 15.78 -6.13
C LEU A 113 -9.78 14.26 -6.13
N PRO A 114 -9.22 13.41 -5.25
CA PRO A 114 -9.58 11.99 -5.21
C PRO A 114 -11.11 11.76 -5.08
N LEU A 115 -11.78 12.47 -4.16
CA LEU A 115 -13.23 12.30 -3.96
C LEU A 115 -14.06 12.79 -5.16
N ARG A 116 -13.60 13.82 -5.89
CA ARG A 116 -14.23 14.31 -7.11
C ARG A 116 -14.02 13.35 -8.29
N LEU A 117 -12.88 12.67 -8.36
CA LEU A 117 -12.59 11.69 -9.41
C LEU A 117 -13.44 10.44 -9.26
N LEU A 118 -13.69 9.97 -8.03
CA LEU A 118 -14.34 8.69 -7.71
C LEU A 118 -15.60 8.36 -8.55
N PRO A 119 -16.57 9.27 -8.77
CA PRO A 119 -17.76 8.98 -9.58
C PRO A 119 -17.50 8.78 -11.08
N THR A 120 -16.30 9.12 -11.56
CA THR A 120 -15.89 9.04 -12.98
C THR A 120 -14.96 7.86 -13.26
N LEU A 121 -14.55 7.13 -12.24
CA LEU A 121 -13.64 6.00 -12.36
C LEU A 121 -14.40 4.73 -12.78
N ASP A 122 -13.73 3.86 -13.51
CA ASP A 122 -14.18 2.48 -13.64
C ASP A 122 -14.08 1.75 -12.29
N GLU A 123 -14.76 0.61 -12.16
CA GLU A 123 -14.83 -0.10 -10.88
C GLU A 123 -13.45 -0.47 -10.32
N PRO A 124 -12.48 -0.99 -11.11
CA PRO A 124 -11.15 -1.29 -10.59
C PRO A 124 -10.40 -0.08 -10.04
N ALA A 125 -10.42 1.07 -10.76
CA ALA A 125 -9.78 2.28 -10.26
C ALA A 125 -10.53 2.86 -9.04
N ALA A 126 -11.85 2.78 -9.02
CA ALA A 126 -12.66 3.20 -7.87
C ALA A 126 -12.37 2.36 -6.63
N ASP A 127 -12.26 1.02 -6.77
CA ASP A 127 -11.93 0.12 -5.68
C ASP A 127 -10.51 0.34 -5.16
N ALA A 128 -9.53 0.53 -6.06
CA ALA A 128 -8.16 0.89 -5.67
C ALA A 128 -8.12 2.22 -4.90
N LEU A 129 -8.87 3.22 -5.35
CA LEU A 129 -8.96 4.51 -4.66
C LEU A 129 -9.63 4.38 -3.28
N ARG A 130 -10.74 3.64 -3.18
CA ARG A 130 -11.43 3.40 -1.90
C ARG A 130 -10.52 2.67 -0.91
N TYR A 131 -9.76 1.68 -1.37
CA TYR A 131 -8.77 0.99 -0.54
C TYR A 131 -7.71 1.95 -0.02
N ALA A 132 -7.12 2.77 -0.89
CA ALA A 132 -6.12 3.74 -0.48
C ALA A 132 -6.69 4.75 0.55
N LEU A 133 -7.85 5.33 0.27
CA LEU A 133 -8.54 6.22 1.22
C LEU A 133 -8.83 5.53 2.57
N ALA A 134 -9.25 4.27 2.54
CA ALA A 134 -9.48 3.49 3.75
C ALA A 134 -8.20 3.27 4.56
N ALA A 135 -7.08 2.95 3.89
CA ALA A 135 -5.78 2.75 4.53
C ALA A 135 -5.28 4.03 5.23
N ILE A 136 -5.52 5.21 4.65
CA ILE A 136 -5.12 6.50 5.24
C ILE A 136 -5.85 6.78 6.56
N THR A 137 -7.01 6.15 6.80
CA THR A 137 -7.70 6.31 8.10
C THR A 137 -6.96 5.71 9.30
N ALA A 138 -5.86 4.99 9.07
CA ALA A 138 -4.93 4.55 10.10
C ALA A 138 -4.11 5.71 10.69
N TYR A 139 -3.93 6.81 9.95
CA TYR A 139 -3.27 8.02 10.44
C TYR A 139 -4.21 8.88 11.30
N GLU A 140 -3.64 9.81 12.07
CA GLU A 140 -4.40 10.80 12.82
C GLU A 140 -4.96 11.87 11.89
N LEU A 141 -6.19 11.65 11.42
CA LEU A 141 -6.93 12.59 10.57
C LEU A 141 -7.96 13.41 11.37
N PRO A 142 -8.19 14.69 10.99
CA PRO A 142 -9.33 15.47 11.49
C PRO A 142 -10.66 14.74 11.29
N ALA A 143 -11.59 14.88 12.24
CA ALA A 143 -12.88 14.17 12.21
C ALA A 143 -13.66 14.40 10.90
N ALA A 144 -13.72 15.65 10.43
CA ALA A 144 -14.40 15.99 9.18
C ALA A 144 -13.79 15.28 7.94
N VAL A 145 -12.48 15.09 7.91
CA VAL A 145 -11.77 14.37 6.84
C VAL A 145 -12.11 12.87 6.90
N ARG A 146 -12.07 12.29 8.10
CA ARG A 146 -12.41 10.89 8.35
C ARG A 146 -13.85 10.56 7.95
N ASP A 147 -14.78 11.46 8.26
CA ASP A 147 -16.20 11.27 7.94
C ASP A 147 -16.46 11.32 6.43
N ARG A 148 -15.75 12.19 5.70
CA ARG A 148 -15.79 12.22 4.22
C ARG A 148 -15.27 10.92 3.61
N ILE A 149 -14.16 10.38 4.11
CA ILE A 149 -13.63 9.08 3.65
C ILE A 149 -14.62 7.95 3.95
N ARG A 150 -15.20 7.92 5.15
CA ARG A 150 -16.20 6.90 5.54
C ARG A 150 -17.45 6.92 4.68
N ALA A 151 -17.85 8.09 4.17
CA ALA A 151 -19.02 8.20 3.30
C ALA A 151 -18.84 7.50 1.94
N VAL A 152 -17.59 7.28 1.50
CA VAL A 152 -17.27 6.65 0.21
C VAL A 152 -16.61 5.28 0.33
N THR A 153 -16.17 4.90 1.53
CA THR A 153 -15.57 3.59 1.82
C THR A 153 -16.61 2.70 2.48
N LEU A 154 -17.02 1.63 1.79
CA LEU A 154 -18.00 0.69 2.34
C LEU A 154 -17.40 -0.08 3.53
N PRO A 155 -18.12 -0.21 4.67
CA PRO A 155 -17.61 -0.91 5.85
C PRO A 155 -17.14 -2.33 5.57
N GLU A 156 -17.83 -3.02 4.66
CA GLU A 156 -17.59 -4.42 4.30
C GLU A 156 -16.32 -4.62 3.46
N ARG A 157 -15.87 -3.59 2.74
CA ARG A 157 -14.72 -3.64 1.82
C ARG A 157 -13.52 -2.83 2.30
N ARG A 158 -13.55 -2.33 3.53
CA ARG A 158 -12.59 -1.34 4.04
C ARG A 158 -11.13 -1.83 4.04
N PHE A 159 -10.92 -3.15 4.05
CA PHE A 159 -9.59 -3.76 4.12
C PHE A 159 -9.39 -4.86 3.07
N ASP A 160 -10.30 -4.99 2.10
CA ASP A 160 -10.09 -5.91 0.99
C ASP A 160 -8.93 -5.36 0.16
N PRO A 161 -7.85 -6.13 -0.06
CA PRO A 161 -6.74 -5.69 -0.88
C PRO A 161 -7.25 -5.20 -2.24
N PRO A 162 -6.61 -4.19 -2.84
CA PRO A 162 -6.95 -3.79 -4.18
C PRO A 162 -6.76 -5.01 -5.10
N PHE A 163 -7.69 -5.18 -6.03
CA PHE A 163 -7.78 -6.33 -6.93
C PHE A 163 -8.25 -7.65 -6.30
N ALA A 164 -8.65 -7.67 -5.02
CA ALA A 164 -9.29 -8.83 -4.41
C ALA A 164 -10.58 -9.18 -5.17
N GLY A 165 -10.65 -10.42 -5.68
CA GLY A 165 -11.79 -10.90 -6.48
C GLY A 165 -11.75 -10.51 -7.96
N VAL A 166 -10.72 -9.80 -8.43
CA VAL A 166 -10.46 -9.62 -9.86
C VAL A 166 -9.87 -10.92 -10.42
N SER A 167 -10.39 -11.40 -11.55
CA SER A 167 -9.85 -12.62 -12.18
C SER A 167 -8.47 -12.38 -12.79
N ASP A 168 -7.65 -13.42 -12.92
CA ASP A 168 -6.32 -13.35 -13.54
C ASP A 168 -6.36 -12.75 -14.96
N GLU A 169 -7.44 -12.99 -15.70
CA GLU A 169 -7.66 -12.45 -17.04
C GLU A 169 -7.89 -10.93 -17.03
N GLN A 170 -8.60 -10.43 -16.01
CA GLN A 170 -8.95 -9.01 -15.86
C GLN A 170 -7.85 -8.20 -15.14
N LEU A 171 -6.94 -8.87 -14.44
CA LEU A 171 -5.96 -8.23 -13.58
C LEU A 171 -5.05 -7.22 -14.31
N PRO A 172 -4.55 -7.47 -15.54
CA PRO A 172 -3.77 -6.47 -16.28
C PRO A 172 -4.55 -5.19 -16.56
N ALA A 173 -5.82 -5.30 -16.93
CA ALA A 173 -6.68 -4.15 -17.19
C ALA A 173 -6.98 -3.37 -15.90
N ALA A 174 -7.20 -4.07 -14.79
CA ALA A 174 -7.40 -3.47 -13.48
C ALA A 174 -6.15 -2.69 -13.00
N VAL A 175 -4.95 -3.26 -13.20
CA VAL A 175 -3.68 -2.58 -12.92
C VAL A 175 -3.54 -1.32 -13.78
N ILE A 176 -3.83 -1.40 -15.08
CA ILE A 176 -3.81 -0.22 -15.97
C ILE A 176 -4.79 0.86 -15.50
N ALA A 177 -6.00 0.47 -15.06
CA ALA A 177 -6.98 1.42 -14.55
C ALA A 177 -6.47 2.17 -13.29
N ALA A 178 -5.85 1.46 -12.35
CA ALA A 178 -5.22 2.07 -11.19
C ALA A 178 -4.07 3.02 -11.57
N LEU A 179 -3.25 2.65 -12.56
CA LEU A 179 -2.16 3.51 -13.05
C LEU A 179 -2.67 4.74 -13.82
N ARG A 180 -3.78 4.62 -14.54
CA ARG A 180 -4.49 5.78 -15.13
C ARG A 180 -5.00 6.74 -14.05
N LEU A 181 -5.50 6.20 -12.93
CA LEU A 181 -5.87 7.03 -11.78
C LEU A 181 -4.66 7.80 -11.24
N VAL A 182 -3.51 7.13 -11.03
CA VAL A 182 -2.26 7.79 -10.62
C VAL A 182 -1.90 8.94 -11.56
N LEU A 183 -1.94 8.68 -12.88
CA LEU A 183 -1.66 9.72 -13.87
C LEU A 183 -2.63 10.91 -13.77
N ARG A 184 -3.93 10.66 -13.54
CA ARG A 184 -4.93 11.72 -13.37
C ARG A 184 -4.72 12.53 -12.10
N LEU A 185 -4.31 11.89 -11.00
CA LEU A 185 -3.98 12.59 -9.75
C LEU A 185 -2.81 13.55 -9.98
N ARG A 186 -1.73 13.08 -10.62
CA ARG A 186 -0.55 13.90 -10.95
C ARG A 186 -0.80 15.06 -11.91
N ALA A 187 -1.79 14.93 -12.80
CA ALA A 187 -2.08 15.93 -13.83
C ALA A 187 -3.01 17.06 -13.36
N GLU A 188 -3.75 16.84 -12.27
CA GLU A 188 -4.72 17.80 -11.71
C GLU A 188 -4.23 18.47 -10.41
N ASP A 189 -3.03 18.14 -9.94
CA ASP A 189 -2.26 18.85 -8.90
C ASP A 189 -1.53 20.09 -9.46
#